data_AF-A0A1F7ZQI7-F1
#
_entry.id   AF-A0A1F7ZQI7-F1
#
_cell.length_a   1.000
_cell.length_b   1.000
_cell.length_c   1.000
_cell.angle_alpha   90.00
_cell.angle_beta   90.00
_cell.angle_gamma   90.00
#
_symmetry.space_group_name_H-M   'P 1'
#
loop_
_entity.id
_entity.type
_entity.pdbx_description
1 polymer ?
#
loop_
_entity_poly.entity_id
_entity_poly.type
_entity_poly.pdbx_seq_one_letter_code
_entity_poly.pdbx_strand_id
1 'polypeptide(L)'
;MSESHRINTAAVISFWWNIHLPPLDNTLGSMDDCTSLLRTEEKKLNEWHSQLTPIELPMESSSPSFDEAQPNTGHVPPLRFQRHPFAMNYAYYIVARIMQSECFLNGLQQCASGDRTAPVNDESITRWMRILLRIVAGLSKVECATRNVYTIGISNLLVACILRCSDLDMGLWIQNWLQDFLSIPILEEGSFPICQALEIVRLVNKERRSGKDVYAIGVTKEDGGGNGKYFSYQSQTIYELVLLGRIRETGCMYSESVSVEWAL
;
A
#
# COMPACT_ATOMS: atom_id res chain seq x y z
N MET A 1 4.72 4.89 -9.98
CA MET A 1 4.40 4.42 -8.61
C MET A 1 4.53 5.54 -7.58
N SER A 2 5.74 6.08 -7.33
CA SER A 2 5.96 7.13 -6.31
C SER A 2 4.98 8.30 -6.41
N GLU A 3 4.77 8.85 -7.61
CA GLU A 3 3.84 9.97 -7.78
C GLU A 3 2.38 9.61 -7.53
N SER A 4 1.90 8.48 -8.03
CA SER A 4 0.52 8.04 -7.75
C SER A 4 0.27 7.80 -6.27
N HIS A 5 1.24 7.21 -5.56
CA HIS A 5 1.17 7.05 -4.10
C HIS A 5 1.17 8.40 -3.38
N ARG A 6 2.04 9.33 -3.78
CA ARG A 6 2.13 10.68 -3.20
C ARG A 6 0.83 11.48 -3.40
N ILE A 7 0.30 11.50 -4.62
CA ILE A 7 -0.95 12.21 -4.97
C ILE A 7 -2.12 11.60 -4.22
N ASN A 8 -2.25 10.28 -4.22
CA ASN A 8 -3.33 9.60 -3.52
C ASN A 8 -3.26 9.85 -2.00
N THR A 9 -2.08 9.74 -1.40
CA THR A 9 -1.90 10.02 0.04
C THR A 9 -2.21 11.48 0.38
N ALA A 10 -1.75 12.43 -0.44
CA ALA A 10 -2.07 13.84 -0.28
C ALA A 10 -3.58 14.10 -0.34
N ALA A 11 -4.29 13.43 -1.24
CA ALA A 11 -5.75 13.50 -1.32
C ALA A 11 -6.45 12.98 -0.05
N VAL A 12 -6.04 11.81 0.47
CA VAL A 12 -6.61 11.26 1.73
C VAL A 12 -6.37 12.22 2.90
N ILE A 13 -5.17 12.75 2.99
CA ILE A 13 -4.79 13.69 4.05
C ILE A 13 -5.57 14.99 3.94
N SER A 14 -5.69 15.54 2.74
CA SER A 14 -6.40 16.79 2.46
C SER A 14 -7.91 16.66 2.74
N PHE A 15 -8.49 15.51 2.37
CA PHE A 15 -9.83 15.13 2.77
C PHE A 15 -10.02 15.14 4.30
N TRP A 16 -9.06 14.57 5.04
CA TRP A 16 -9.10 14.55 6.51
C TRP A 16 -9.08 15.93 7.12
N TRP A 17 -8.21 16.81 6.60
CA TRP A 17 -8.09 18.18 7.05
C TRP A 17 -9.40 18.96 6.86
N ASN A 18 -10.04 18.79 5.71
CA ASN A 18 -11.30 19.46 5.38
C ASN A 18 -12.49 19.01 6.25
N ILE A 19 -12.45 17.80 6.82
CA ILE A 19 -13.49 17.32 7.76
C ILE A 19 -13.30 17.92 9.16
N HIS A 20 -12.05 18.12 9.59
CA HIS A 20 -11.75 18.40 11.00
C HIS A 20 -11.31 19.84 11.31
N LEU A 21 -10.85 20.62 10.31
CA LEU A 21 -10.42 22.01 10.48
C LEU A 21 -11.21 22.95 9.56
N PRO A 22 -11.34 24.25 9.93
CA PRO A 22 -11.75 25.28 8.97
C PRO A 22 -10.77 25.31 7.79
N PRO A 23 -11.21 25.63 6.56
CA PRO A 23 -10.33 25.65 5.39
C PRO A 23 -9.17 26.60 5.64
N LEU A 24 -7.97 26.04 5.83
CA LEU A 24 -6.72 26.78 5.88
C LEU A 24 -6.26 26.99 4.44
N ASP A 25 -5.69 28.15 4.13
CA ASP A 25 -5.30 28.57 2.78
C ASP A 25 -4.72 27.43 1.91
N ASN A 26 -5.38 27.26 0.76
CA ASN A 26 -5.23 26.29 -0.34
C ASN A 26 -3.78 25.91 -0.73
N THR A 27 -3.06 25.21 0.13
CA THR A 27 -1.73 24.66 -0.20
C THR A 27 -1.79 23.19 -0.63
N LEU A 28 -2.90 22.50 -0.36
CA LEU A 28 -3.14 21.13 -0.81
C LEU A 28 -4.26 21.17 -1.85
N GLY A 29 -3.96 20.78 -3.09
CA GLY A 29 -4.89 20.86 -4.22
C GLY A 29 -6.23 20.16 -3.94
N SER A 30 -7.29 20.60 -4.63
CA SER A 30 -8.62 20.02 -4.49
C SER A 30 -8.58 18.50 -4.78
N MET A 31 -9.53 17.76 -4.23
CA MET A 31 -9.71 16.33 -4.54
C MET A 31 -9.88 16.11 -6.06
N ASP A 32 -10.47 17.07 -6.77
CA ASP A 32 -10.59 17.06 -8.23
C ASP A 32 -9.24 17.24 -8.93
N ASP A 33 -8.37 18.10 -8.39
CA ASP A 33 -7.00 18.29 -8.90
C ASP A 33 -6.19 17.00 -8.75
N CYS A 34 -6.30 16.35 -7.59
CA CYS A 34 -5.64 15.07 -7.33
C CYS A 34 -6.14 13.97 -8.29
N THR A 35 -7.44 13.93 -8.56
CA THR A 35 -8.04 12.98 -9.52
C THR A 35 -7.52 13.23 -10.94
N SER A 36 -7.45 14.49 -11.37
CA SER A 36 -6.87 14.87 -12.67
C SER A 36 -5.39 14.48 -12.79
N LEU A 37 -4.61 14.69 -11.74
CA LEU A 37 -3.21 14.27 -11.68
C LEU A 37 -3.06 12.75 -11.73
N LEU A 38 -3.90 11.99 -11.02
CA LEU A 38 -3.88 10.53 -11.08
C LEU A 38 -4.19 9.99 -12.48
N ARG A 39 -5.15 10.59 -13.20
CA ARG A 39 -5.42 10.25 -14.61
C ARG A 39 -4.23 10.53 -15.52
N THR A 40 -3.46 11.57 -15.23
CA THR A 40 -2.23 11.87 -15.97
C THR A 40 -1.17 10.81 -15.71
N GLU A 41 -0.99 10.39 -14.46
CA GLU A 41 -0.08 9.30 -14.10
C GLU A 41 -0.54 7.95 -14.66
N GLU A 42 -1.84 7.70 -14.76
CA GLU A 42 -2.39 6.49 -15.39
C GLU A 42 -2.00 6.42 -16.87
N LYS A 43 -2.09 7.53 -17.62
CA LYS A 43 -1.68 7.57 -19.04
C LYS A 43 -0.21 7.21 -19.21
N LYS A 44 0.68 7.82 -18.42
CA LYS A 44 2.11 7.49 -18.43
C LYS A 44 2.37 6.02 -18.13
N LEU A 45 1.59 5.44 -17.21
CA LEU A 45 1.71 4.05 -16.81
C LEU A 45 1.22 3.09 -17.90
N ASN A 46 0.15 3.45 -18.61
CA ASN A 46 -0.34 2.72 -19.77
C ASN A 46 0.67 2.76 -20.93
N GLU A 47 1.28 3.92 -21.19
CA GLU A 47 2.36 4.06 -22.17
C GLU A 47 3.56 3.17 -21.82
N TRP A 48 4.02 3.22 -20.56
CA TRP A 48 5.09 2.34 -20.09
C TRP A 48 4.74 0.85 -20.26
N HIS A 49 3.53 0.43 -19.88
CA HIS A 49 3.11 -0.97 -19.98
C HIS A 49 3.03 -1.44 -21.42
N SER A 50 2.61 -0.58 -22.35
CA SER A 50 2.53 -0.88 -23.79
C SER A 50 3.89 -1.09 -24.46
N GLN A 51 4.96 -0.60 -23.84
CA GLN A 51 6.34 -0.71 -24.35
C GLN A 51 7.08 -1.94 -23.81
N LEU A 52 6.48 -2.70 -22.89
CA LEU A 52 7.10 -3.89 -22.31
C LEU A 52 7.31 -4.99 -23.35
N THR A 53 8.51 -5.55 -23.34
CA THR A 53 8.82 -6.72 -24.16
C THR A 53 8.24 -8.00 -23.54
N PRO A 54 8.04 -9.08 -24.31
CA PRO A 54 7.50 -10.34 -23.77
C PRO A 54 8.29 -10.94 -22.59
N ILE A 55 9.60 -10.69 -22.53
CA ILE A 55 10.49 -11.14 -21.45
C ILE A 55 10.27 -10.37 -20.13
N GLU A 56 9.73 -9.16 -20.21
CA GLU A 56 9.40 -8.31 -19.06
C GLU A 56 8.01 -8.61 -18.50
N LEU A 57 7.16 -9.28 -19.28
CA LEU A 57 5.81 -9.67 -18.89
C LEU A 57 5.81 -10.95 -18.03
N PRO A 58 4.73 -11.19 -17.26
CA PRO A 58 4.56 -12.44 -16.55
C PRO A 58 4.60 -13.64 -17.49
N MET A 59 5.25 -14.73 -17.08
CA MET A 59 5.35 -15.95 -17.90
C MET A 59 3.98 -16.59 -18.19
N GLU A 60 3.00 -16.33 -17.32
CA GLU A 60 1.64 -16.84 -17.41
C GLU A 60 0.67 -15.85 -18.09
N SER A 61 1.16 -14.75 -18.68
CA SER A 61 0.35 -13.66 -19.24
C SER A 61 -0.58 -14.07 -20.40
N SER A 62 -0.35 -15.25 -21.01
CA SER A 62 -1.21 -15.82 -22.06
C SER A 62 -2.27 -16.79 -21.53
N SER A 63 -2.30 -17.04 -20.21
CA SER A 63 -3.21 -18.02 -19.60
C SER A 63 -4.50 -17.35 -19.12
N PRO A 64 -5.69 -17.95 -19.35
CA PRO A 64 -6.96 -17.47 -18.77
C PRO A 64 -6.94 -17.45 -17.23
N SER A 65 -6.01 -18.17 -16.59
CA SER A 65 -5.81 -18.17 -15.14
C SER A 65 -5.15 -16.89 -14.57
N PHE A 66 -4.85 -15.89 -15.40
CA PHE A 66 -4.22 -14.64 -14.95
C PHE A 66 -5.12 -13.87 -13.97
N ASP A 67 -6.44 -13.88 -14.20
CA ASP A 67 -7.43 -13.16 -13.39
C ASP A 67 -8.27 -14.06 -12.47
N GLU A 68 -8.38 -15.36 -12.78
CA GLU A 68 -9.33 -16.28 -12.12
C GLU A 68 -8.79 -17.00 -10.89
N ALA A 69 -7.48 -16.97 -10.65
CA ALA A 69 -6.90 -17.63 -9.48
C ALA A 69 -7.27 -16.88 -8.20
N GLN A 70 -8.43 -17.21 -7.62
CA GLN A 70 -8.79 -16.72 -6.30
C GLN A 70 -7.80 -17.27 -5.28
N PRO A 71 -7.24 -16.41 -4.42
CA PRO A 71 -6.55 -16.87 -3.22
C PRO A 71 -7.52 -17.71 -2.39
N ASN A 72 -7.42 -19.03 -2.45
CA ASN A 72 -7.98 -19.84 -1.38
C ASN A 72 -7.18 -19.54 -0.12
N THR A 73 -7.85 -19.47 1.02
CA THR A 73 -7.30 -19.17 2.33
C THR A 73 -6.12 -20.11 2.65
N GLY A 74 -4.91 -19.71 2.27
CA GLY A 74 -3.67 -20.44 2.51
C GLY A 74 -2.75 -20.65 1.30
N HIS A 75 -3.23 -20.49 0.06
CA HIS A 75 -2.37 -20.71 -1.11
C HIS A 75 -2.63 -19.71 -2.24
N VAL A 76 -1.72 -18.75 -2.37
CA VAL A 76 -1.66 -17.80 -3.50
C VAL A 76 -0.71 -18.39 -4.55
N PRO A 77 -1.18 -18.77 -5.75
CA PRO A 77 -0.31 -19.31 -6.78
C PRO A 77 0.65 -18.23 -7.30
N PRO A 78 1.96 -18.49 -7.32
CA PRO A 78 2.94 -17.48 -7.70
C PRO A 78 2.80 -17.09 -9.18
N LEU A 79 2.86 -15.80 -9.47
CA LEU A 79 3.00 -15.26 -10.82
C LEU A 79 4.48 -15.06 -11.12
N ARG A 80 5.03 -15.87 -12.02
CA ARG A 80 6.49 -15.90 -12.26
C ARG A 80 6.92 -14.96 -13.39
N PHE A 81 8.15 -14.47 -13.25
CA PHE A 81 8.84 -13.64 -14.24
C PHE A 81 10.20 -14.25 -14.54
N GLN A 82 10.72 -14.01 -15.75
CA GLN A 82 12.02 -14.54 -16.15
C GLN A 82 13.17 -13.98 -15.30
N ARG A 83 13.04 -12.76 -14.77
CA ARG A 83 14.04 -12.13 -13.92
C ARG A 83 13.38 -11.36 -12.78
N HIS A 84 14.03 -11.36 -11.62
CA HIS A 84 13.57 -10.65 -10.42
C HIS A 84 13.31 -9.14 -10.63
N PRO A 85 14.14 -8.36 -11.34
CA PRO A 85 13.85 -6.95 -11.62
C PRO A 85 12.55 -6.72 -12.41
N PHE A 86 12.16 -7.65 -13.28
CA PHE A 86 10.90 -7.54 -14.02
C PHE A 86 9.69 -7.75 -13.10
N ALA A 87 9.78 -8.74 -12.19
CA ALA A 87 8.75 -8.94 -11.17
C ALA A 87 8.59 -7.70 -10.28
N MET A 88 9.70 -7.09 -9.83
CA MET A 88 9.68 -5.88 -9.02
C MET A 88 9.12 -4.67 -9.79
N ASN A 89 9.55 -4.45 -11.04
CA ASN A 89 9.00 -3.38 -11.90
C ASN A 89 7.51 -3.55 -12.12
N TYR A 90 7.05 -4.79 -12.34
CA TYR A 90 5.65 -5.08 -12.50
C TYR A 90 4.87 -4.90 -11.17
N ALA A 91 5.46 -5.26 -10.02
CA ALA A 91 4.86 -4.97 -8.71
C ALA A 91 4.66 -3.46 -8.50
N TYR A 92 5.64 -2.63 -8.86
CA TYR A 92 5.49 -1.17 -8.83
C TYR A 92 4.35 -0.67 -9.72
N TYR A 93 4.20 -1.26 -10.91
CA TYR A 93 3.09 -0.98 -11.81
C TYR A 93 1.75 -1.31 -11.14
N ILE A 94 1.61 -2.51 -10.56
CA ILE A 94 0.37 -2.94 -9.90
C ILE A 94 0.02 -2.03 -8.71
N VAL A 95 1.01 -1.70 -7.88
CA VAL A 95 0.82 -0.76 -6.76
C VAL A 95 0.36 0.60 -7.27
N ALA A 96 0.94 1.10 -8.36
CA ALA A 96 0.50 2.35 -8.97
C ALA A 96 -0.96 2.28 -9.43
N ARG A 97 -1.40 1.16 -10.05
CA ARG A 97 -2.81 0.94 -10.43
C ARG A 97 -3.75 0.96 -9.22
N ILE A 98 -3.34 0.35 -8.10
CA ILE A 98 -4.11 0.38 -6.84
C ILE A 98 -4.26 1.84 -6.34
N MET A 99 -3.17 2.61 -6.36
CA MET A 99 -3.18 4.02 -5.93
C MET A 99 -3.96 4.94 -6.87
N GLN A 100 -4.15 4.55 -8.13
CA GLN A 100 -4.92 5.29 -9.13
C GLN A 100 -6.42 4.95 -9.10
N SER A 101 -6.89 4.12 -8.16
CA SER A 101 -8.31 3.77 -8.07
C SER A 101 -9.18 5.00 -7.79
N GLU A 102 -9.98 5.39 -8.79
CA GLU A 102 -10.97 6.46 -8.64
C GLU A 102 -12.07 6.08 -7.64
N CYS A 103 -12.46 4.80 -7.56
CA CYS A 103 -13.50 4.32 -6.66
C CYS A 103 -13.19 4.65 -5.19
N PHE A 104 -11.93 4.52 -4.79
CA PHE A 104 -11.50 4.85 -3.43
C PHE A 104 -11.70 6.33 -3.10
N LEU A 105 -11.23 7.22 -3.98
CA LEU A 105 -11.33 8.67 -3.78
C LEU A 105 -12.79 9.17 -3.89
N ASN A 106 -13.54 8.64 -4.84
CA ASN A 106 -14.97 8.92 -5.00
C ASN A 106 -15.74 8.45 -3.76
N GLY A 107 -15.41 7.28 -3.21
CA GLY A 107 -16.01 6.77 -1.98
C GLY A 107 -15.75 7.68 -0.77
N LEU A 108 -14.54 8.24 -0.67
CA LEU A 108 -14.23 9.25 0.35
C LEU A 108 -15.07 10.53 0.15
N GLN A 109 -15.12 11.08 -1.07
CA GLN A 109 -15.93 12.27 -1.38
C GLN A 109 -17.43 12.08 -1.07
N GLN A 110 -17.97 10.90 -1.38
CA GLN A 110 -19.36 10.55 -1.08
C GLN A 110 -19.61 10.49 0.43
N CYS A 111 -18.67 9.94 1.21
CA CYS A 111 -18.73 9.97 2.66
C CYS A 111 -18.78 11.40 3.23
N ALA A 112 -18.00 12.34 2.69
CA ALA A 112 -18.06 13.75 3.09
C ALA A 112 -19.39 14.43 2.70
N SER A 113 -20.01 14.00 1.60
CA SER A 113 -21.31 14.52 1.13
C SER A 113 -22.50 13.95 1.92
N GLY A 114 -22.25 13.10 2.92
CA GLY A 114 -23.26 12.51 3.79
C GLY A 114 -23.79 11.15 3.34
N ASP A 115 -23.37 10.64 2.18
CA ASP A 115 -23.66 9.28 1.75
C ASP A 115 -22.65 8.31 2.37
N ARG A 116 -23.02 7.78 3.53
CA ARG A 116 -22.20 6.85 4.31
C ARG A 116 -22.33 5.40 3.87
N THR A 117 -23.06 5.11 2.79
CA THR A 117 -23.28 3.74 2.30
C THR A 117 -22.39 3.37 1.12
N ALA A 118 -21.73 4.36 0.52
CA ALA A 118 -20.83 4.15 -0.60
C ALA A 118 -19.68 3.18 -0.25
N PRO A 119 -19.45 2.12 -1.05
CA PRO A 119 -18.29 1.26 -0.89
C PRO A 119 -17.02 2.04 -1.26
N VAL A 120 -16.08 2.13 -0.32
CA VAL A 120 -14.76 2.76 -0.56
C VAL A 120 -13.79 1.79 -1.24
N ASN A 121 -14.07 0.49 -1.19
CA ASN A 121 -13.28 -0.51 -1.90
C ASN A 121 -14.10 -1.19 -3.00
N ASP A 122 -13.50 -1.20 -4.18
CA ASP A 122 -14.07 -1.81 -5.38
C ASP A 122 -13.37 -3.14 -5.71
N GLU A 123 -14.08 -3.98 -6.46
CA GLU A 123 -13.58 -5.22 -7.04
C GLU A 123 -12.29 -4.99 -7.84
N SER A 124 -12.13 -3.82 -8.47
CA SER A 124 -10.91 -3.42 -9.17
C SER A 124 -9.66 -3.44 -8.27
N ILE A 125 -9.73 -2.81 -7.08
CA ILE A 125 -8.60 -2.84 -6.12
C ILE A 125 -8.31 -4.27 -5.70
N THR A 126 -9.36 -5.03 -5.40
CA THR A 126 -9.25 -6.44 -4.98
C THR A 126 -8.55 -7.27 -6.06
N ARG A 127 -8.87 -7.06 -7.33
CA ARG A 127 -8.22 -7.72 -8.47
C ARG A 127 -6.74 -7.37 -8.57
N TRP A 128 -6.39 -6.08 -8.51
CA TRP A 128 -4.99 -5.66 -8.52
C TRP A 128 -4.21 -6.19 -7.33
N MET A 129 -4.82 -6.22 -6.15
CA MET A 129 -4.23 -6.83 -4.96
C MET A 129 -3.95 -8.32 -5.17
N ARG A 130 -4.88 -9.09 -5.74
CA ARG A 130 -4.64 -10.51 -6.07
C ARG A 130 -3.43 -10.68 -6.96
N ILE A 131 -3.29 -9.87 -8.02
CA ILE A 131 -2.13 -9.91 -8.91
C ILE A 131 -0.85 -9.59 -8.12
N LEU A 132 -0.87 -8.55 -7.27
CA LEU A 132 0.27 -8.20 -6.42
C LEU A 132 0.69 -9.37 -5.52
N LEU A 133 -0.26 -10.00 -4.82
CA LEU A 133 0.04 -11.14 -3.94
C LEU A 133 0.64 -12.31 -4.71
N ARG A 134 0.17 -12.58 -5.93
CA ARG A 134 0.76 -13.62 -6.79
C ARG A 134 2.19 -13.28 -7.19
N ILE A 135 2.49 -12.03 -7.53
CA ILE A 135 3.87 -11.59 -7.80
C ILE A 135 4.73 -11.84 -6.56
N VAL A 136 4.27 -11.37 -5.40
CA VAL A 136 4.98 -11.48 -4.10
C VAL A 136 5.21 -12.93 -3.70
N ALA A 137 4.24 -13.82 -3.96
CA ALA A 137 4.38 -15.27 -3.75
C ALA A 137 5.48 -15.89 -4.62
N GLY A 138 5.75 -15.30 -5.80
CA GLY A 138 6.81 -15.71 -6.72
C GLY A 138 8.17 -15.06 -6.46
N LEU A 139 8.28 -14.06 -5.57
CA LEU A 139 9.53 -13.36 -5.29
C LEU A 139 10.44 -14.17 -4.36
N SER A 140 11.74 -14.15 -4.64
CA SER A 140 12.76 -14.60 -3.70
C SER A 140 12.97 -13.53 -2.63
N LYS A 141 12.59 -13.84 -1.39
CA LYS A 141 12.80 -12.95 -0.23
C LYS A 141 14.29 -12.60 -0.05
N VAL A 142 15.19 -13.54 -0.32
CA VAL A 142 16.65 -13.32 -0.29
C VAL A 142 17.07 -12.32 -1.36
N GLU A 143 16.52 -12.40 -2.58
CA GLU A 143 16.83 -11.41 -3.63
C GLU A 143 16.25 -10.03 -3.29
N CYS A 144 15.01 -9.95 -2.77
CA CYS A 144 14.41 -8.69 -2.32
C CYS A 144 15.30 -7.98 -1.30
N ALA A 145 15.78 -8.72 -0.30
CA ALA A 145 16.55 -8.15 0.80
C ALA A 145 18.01 -7.85 0.44
N THR A 146 18.64 -8.65 -0.42
CA THR A 146 20.06 -8.45 -0.80
C THR A 146 20.24 -7.42 -1.91
N ARG A 147 19.24 -7.23 -2.76
CA ARG A 147 19.29 -6.26 -3.86
C ARG A 147 18.71 -4.94 -3.40
N ASN A 148 19.51 -4.14 -2.69
CA ASN A 148 19.18 -2.75 -2.37
C ASN A 148 19.24 -1.80 -3.59
N VAL A 149 18.88 -2.31 -4.78
CA VAL A 149 18.86 -1.57 -6.05
C VAL A 149 17.51 -0.88 -6.30
N TYR A 150 16.55 -1.14 -5.42
CA TYR A 150 15.18 -0.64 -5.52
C TYR A 150 15.03 0.60 -4.64
N THR A 151 14.46 1.66 -5.21
CA THR A 151 14.16 2.87 -4.45
C THR A 151 13.17 2.60 -3.29
N ILE A 152 12.25 1.65 -3.46
CA ILE A 152 11.25 1.25 -2.46
C ILE A 152 11.14 -0.29 -2.42
N GLY A 153 11.35 -0.91 -1.25
CA GLY A 153 11.25 -2.37 -1.08
C GLY A 153 9.82 -2.91 -1.24
N ILE A 154 9.67 -4.21 -1.52
CA ILE A 154 8.37 -4.89 -1.61
C ILE A 154 7.59 -4.81 -0.30
N SER A 155 8.26 -4.85 0.85
CA SER A 155 7.65 -4.67 2.17
C SER A 155 6.91 -3.33 2.26
N ASN A 156 7.54 -2.23 1.83
CA ASN A 156 6.92 -0.92 1.83
C ASN A 156 5.79 -0.81 0.77
N LEU A 157 5.94 -1.45 -0.39
CA LEU A 157 4.85 -1.56 -1.37
C LEU A 157 3.61 -2.25 -0.77
N LEU A 158 3.81 -3.32 0.01
CA LEU A 158 2.73 -4.04 0.68
C LEU A 158 2.05 -3.17 1.75
N VAL A 159 2.82 -2.37 2.50
CA VAL A 159 2.28 -1.39 3.46
C VAL A 159 1.43 -0.33 2.73
N ALA A 160 1.91 0.20 1.61
CA ALA A 160 1.14 1.18 0.85
C ALA A 160 -0.18 0.57 0.34
N CYS A 161 -0.13 -0.64 -0.20
CA CYS A 161 -1.28 -1.34 -0.77
C CYS A 161 -2.29 -1.81 0.27
N ILE A 162 -1.84 -2.24 1.46
CA ILE A 162 -2.77 -2.68 2.50
C ILE A 162 -3.68 -1.52 2.91
N LEU A 163 -3.22 -0.26 2.92
CA LEU A 163 -4.05 0.92 3.23
C LEU A 163 -5.13 1.24 2.19
N ARG A 164 -5.18 0.52 1.07
CA ARG A 164 -6.21 0.66 0.04
C ARG A 164 -7.12 -0.56 -0.07
N CYS A 165 -6.87 -1.61 0.70
CA CYS A 165 -7.63 -2.85 0.66
C CYS A 165 -8.39 -3.06 1.99
N SER A 166 -9.61 -3.58 1.96
CA SER A 166 -10.39 -3.92 3.16
C SER A 166 -10.44 -5.43 3.41
N ASP A 167 -9.93 -6.22 2.48
CA ASP A 167 -9.94 -7.68 2.54
C ASP A 167 -8.98 -8.16 3.64
N LEU A 168 -9.55 -8.78 4.66
CA LEU A 168 -8.79 -9.28 5.81
C LEU A 168 -7.93 -10.47 5.42
N ASP A 169 -8.39 -11.36 4.54
CA ASP A 169 -7.64 -12.55 4.16
C ASP A 169 -6.38 -12.18 3.37
N MET A 170 -6.49 -11.20 2.47
CA MET A 170 -5.33 -10.62 1.81
C MET A 170 -4.37 -9.98 2.81
N GLY A 171 -4.90 -9.22 3.78
CA GLY A 171 -4.10 -8.61 4.84
C GLY A 171 -3.36 -9.63 5.70
N LEU A 172 -4.00 -10.74 6.07
CA LEU A 172 -3.40 -11.82 6.84
C LEU A 172 -2.34 -12.59 6.03
N TRP A 173 -2.57 -12.77 4.73
CA TRP A 173 -1.56 -13.35 3.85
C TRP A 173 -0.29 -12.48 3.81
N ILE A 174 -0.44 -11.16 3.65
CA ILE A 174 0.69 -10.20 3.69
C ILE A 174 1.42 -10.27 5.03
N GLN A 175 0.66 -10.30 6.14
CA GLN A 175 1.22 -10.41 7.49
C GLN A 175 2.08 -11.66 7.65
N ASN A 176 1.57 -12.82 7.21
CA ASN A 176 2.32 -14.08 7.28
C ASN A 176 3.56 -14.05 6.40
N TRP A 177 3.46 -13.49 5.19
CA TRP A 177 4.60 -13.37 4.29
C TRP A 177 5.71 -12.48 4.86
N LEU A 178 5.36 -11.34 5.47
CA LEU A 178 6.31 -10.46 6.16
C LEU A 178 6.89 -11.11 7.42
N GLN A 179 6.08 -11.88 8.16
CA GLN A 179 6.54 -12.65 9.31
C GLN A 179 7.64 -13.65 8.92
N ASP A 180 7.42 -14.39 7.82
CA ASP A 180 8.42 -15.31 7.28
C ASP A 180 9.68 -14.56 6.81
N PHE A 181 9.54 -13.30 6.39
CA PHE A 181 10.65 -12.47 5.95
C PHE A 181 11.64 -12.17 7.08
N LEU A 182 11.17 -12.08 8.33
CA LEU A 182 12.04 -11.91 9.50
C LEU A 182 12.96 -13.11 9.79
N SER A 183 12.77 -14.26 9.13
CA SER A 183 13.71 -15.38 9.22
C SER A 183 15.04 -15.12 8.48
N ILE A 184 15.09 -14.08 7.64
CA ILE A 184 16.29 -13.69 6.90
C ILE A 184 17.06 -12.68 7.77
N PRO A 185 18.40 -12.81 7.91
CA PRO A 185 19.22 -11.93 8.75
C PRO A 185 19.47 -10.57 8.09
N ILE A 186 18.41 -9.90 7.65
CA ILE A 186 18.43 -8.57 7.04
C ILE A 186 17.37 -7.71 7.73
N LEU A 187 17.75 -6.50 8.08
CA LEU A 187 16.95 -5.61 8.92
C LEU A 187 16.10 -4.64 8.08
N GLU A 188 16.60 -4.26 6.90
CA GLU A 188 15.98 -3.28 6.01
C GLU A 188 15.88 -3.78 4.57
N GLU A 189 14.84 -3.34 3.89
CA GLU A 189 14.65 -3.55 2.45
C GLU A 189 14.29 -2.21 1.79
N GLY A 190 15.07 -1.75 0.80
CA GLY A 190 14.85 -0.43 0.18
C GLY A 190 14.88 0.70 1.21
N SER A 191 15.85 0.62 2.13
CA SER A 191 16.02 1.47 3.31
C SER A 191 14.89 1.39 4.36
N PHE A 192 13.82 0.62 4.18
CA PHE A 192 12.72 0.55 5.15
C PHE A 192 12.82 -0.68 6.08
N PRO A 193 12.57 -0.58 7.40
CA PRO A 193 12.73 -1.72 8.30
C PRO A 193 11.60 -2.73 8.12
N ILE A 194 11.97 -3.99 7.90
CA ILE A 194 10.98 -5.06 7.63
C ILE A 194 10.09 -5.29 8.86
N CYS A 195 10.64 -5.18 10.07
CA CYS A 195 9.88 -5.27 11.32
C CYS A 195 8.82 -4.16 11.42
N GLN A 196 9.14 -2.94 11.00
CA GLN A 196 8.17 -1.84 11.01
C GLN A 196 7.03 -2.09 10.02
N ALA A 197 7.34 -2.61 8.82
CA ALA A 197 6.32 -2.99 7.85
C ALA A 197 5.37 -4.05 8.42
N LEU A 198 5.91 -5.07 9.10
CA LEU A 198 5.11 -6.13 9.73
C LEU A 198 4.18 -5.59 10.80
N GLU A 199 4.68 -4.76 11.73
CA GLU A 199 3.85 -4.21 12.81
C GLU A 199 2.75 -3.29 12.28
N ILE A 200 3.04 -2.47 11.27
CA ILE A 200 2.01 -1.67 10.59
C ILE A 200 0.92 -2.57 10.01
N VAL A 201 1.30 -3.65 9.31
CA VAL A 201 0.35 -4.61 8.75
C VAL A 201 -0.49 -5.30 9.83
N ARG A 202 0.14 -5.71 10.95
CA ARG A 202 -0.55 -6.30 12.11
C ARG A 202 -1.57 -5.34 12.69
N LEU A 203 -1.20 -4.07 12.87
CA LEU A 203 -2.08 -3.04 13.40
C LEU A 203 -3.29 -2.81 12.47
N VAL A 204 -3.06 -2.66 11.17
CA VAL A 204 -4.14 -2.51 10.19
C VAL A 204 -5.08 -3.73 10.20
N ASN A 205 -4.54 -4.95 10.26
CA ASN A 205 -5.36 -6.16 10.33
C ASN A 205 -6.16 -6.27 11.65
N LYS A 206 -5.61 -5.79 12.76
CA LYS A 206 -6.32 -5.69 14.05
C LYS A 206 -7.52 -4.76 13.93
N GLU A 207 -7.36 -3.59 13.34
CA GLU A 207 -8.46 -2.66 13.09
C GLU A 207 -9.50 -3.24 12.13
N ARG A 208 -9.09 -3.95 11.07
CA ARG A 208 -10.02 -4.66 10.17
C ARG A 208 -10.87 -5.69 10.88
N ARG A 209 -10.27 -6.47 11.79
CA ARG A 209 -11.00 -7.48 12.59
C ARG A 209 -12.04 -6.83 13.51
N SER A 210 -11.81 -5.60 13.95
CA SER A 210 -12.79 -4.84 14.75
C SER A 210 -13.79 -4.05 13.91
N GLY A 211 -13.80 -4.23 12.59
CA GLY A 211 -14.76 -3.59 11.69
C GLY A 211 -14.36 -2.18 11.25
N LYS A 212 -13.06 -1.84 11.27
CA LYS A 212 -12.53 -0.56 10.82
C LYS A 212 -11.60 -0.73 9.61
N ASP A 213 -11.63 0.21 8.68
CA ASP A 213 -10.69 0.28 7.57
C ASP A 213 -9.70 1.42 7.80
N VAL A 214 -8.39 1.15 7.67
CA VAL A 214 -7.33 2.16 7.80
C VAL A 214 -6.92 2.64 6.41
N TYR A 215 -6.94 3.95 6.20
CA TYR A 215 -6.64 4.60 4.91
C TYR A 215 -5.34 5.38 4.91
N ALA A 216 -4.90 5.88 6.05
CA ALA A 216 -3.61 6.53 6.18
C ALA A 216 -3.05 6.32 7.58
N ILE A 217 -1.73 6.40 7.66
CA ILE A 217 -0.97 6.32 8.90
C ILE A 217 -0.05 7.53 8.93
N GLY A 218 -0.15 8.31 10.00
CA GLY A 218 0.78 9.39 10.33
C GLY A 218 1.71 8.99 11.45
N VAL A 219 2.89 9.63 11.51
CA VAL A 219 3.85 9.50 12.61
C VAL A 219 3.81 10.80 13.41
N THR A 220 3.63 10.74 14.73
CA THR A 220 3.44 11.94 15.58
C THR A 220 4.74 12.51 16.15
N LYS A 221 5.72 11.63 16.44
CA LYS A 221 7.04 12.00 16.93
C LYS A 221 8.09 11.06 16.35
N GLU A 222 8.96 11.62 15.52
CA GLU A 222 10.21 10.98 15.11
C GLU A 222 11.34 11.49 16.01
N ASP A 223 12.28 10.63 16.39
CA ASP A 223 13.48 10.99 17.16
C ASP A 223 14.52 11.79 16.34
N GLY A 224 14.12 12.28 15.15
CA GLY A 224 14.97 13.02 14.22
C GLY A 224 16.07 12.16 13.58
N GLY A 225 16.00 10.84 13.73
CA GLY A 225 16.94 9.92 13.11
C GLY A 225 18.38 10.03 13.59
N GLY A 226 18.66 10.65 14.75
CA GLY A 226 19.99 10.77 15.35
C GLY A 226 21.10 11.40 14.47
N ASN A 227 22.13 11.98 15.09
CA ASN A 227 23.26 12.51 14.32
C ASN A 227 24.04 11.36 13.66
N GLY A 228 23.93 11.23 12.32
CA GLY A 228 24.75 10.33 11.50
C GLY A 228 24.01 9.26 10.68
N LYS A 229 22.67 9.20 10.67
CA LYS A 229 21.91 8.06 10.09
C LYS A 229 21.09 8.41 8.84
N TYR A 230 21.66 9.18 7.92
CA TYR A 230 20.97 9.69 6.72
C TYR A 230 20.43 8.63 5.74
N PHE A 231 20.72 7.33 5.93
CA PHE A 231 20.36 6.27 4.97
C PHE A 231 19.71 5.00 5.56
N SER A 232 19.43 4.96 6.88
CA SER A 232 18.85 3.79 7.56
C SER A 232 17.68 4.21 8.45
N TYR A 233 16.47 3.78 8.10
CA TYR A 233 15.24 4.06 8.85
C TYR A 233 15.09 3.17 10.09
N GLN A 234 15.84 2.06 10.19
CA GLN A 234 15.88 1.20 11.39
C GLN A 234 16.33 1.99 12.62
N SER A 235 17.09 3.04 12.36
CA SER A 235 17.68 3.88 13.37
C SER A 235 16.72 4.93 13.94
N GLN A 236 15.51 5.05 13.37
CA GLN A 236 14.42 5.93 13.80
C GLN A 236 13.42 5.13 14.64
N THR A 237 13.24 5.56 15.89
CA THR A 237 12.26 4.94 16.78
C THR A 237 10.95 5.69 16.71
N ILE A 238 9.91 5.04 16.19
CA ILE A 238 8.56 5.58 16.10
C ILE A 238 7.75 5.10 17.31
N TYR A 239 7.36 5.98 18.22
CA TYR A 239 6.67 5.56 19.46
C TYR A 239 5.15 5.52 19.33
N GLU A 240 4.62 6.30 18.40
CA GLU A 240 3.18 6.51 18.25
C GLU A 240 2.85 6.76 16.78
N LEU A 241 1.79 6.09 16.34
CA LEU A 241 1.18 6.26 15.02
C LEU A 241 -0.20 6.87 15.19
N VAL A 242 -0.62 7.70 14.23
CA VAL A 242 -2.00 8.13 14.09
C VAL A 242 -2.63 7.37 12.94
N LEU A 243 -3.68 6.62 13.25
CA LEU A 243 -4.48 5.90 12.27
C LEU A 243 -5.63 6.78 11.81
N LEU A 244 -5.75 6.94 10.50
CA LEU A 244 -6.87 7.61 9.86
C LEU A 244 -7.68 6.58 9.10
N GLY A 245 -8.95 6.39 9.46
CA GLY A 245 -9.77 5.34 8.86
C GLY A 245 -11.29 5.56 8.94
N ARG A 246 -12.03 4.54 8.54
CA ARG A 246 -13.50 4.52 8.55
C ARG A 246 -14.01 3.34 9.36
N ILE A 247 -15.03 3.56 10.18
CA ILE A 247 -15.77 2.50 10.88
C ILE A 247 -16.81 1.95 9.88
N ARG A 248 -16.76 0.65 9.57
CA ARG A 248 -17.61 0.04 8.53
C ARG A 248 -19.10 0.13 8.85
N GLU A 249 -19.46 -0.13 10.11
CA GLU A 249 -20.87 -0.17 10.56
C GLU A 249 -21.55 1.20 10.45
N THR A 250 -20.88 2.26 10.90
CA THR A 250 -21.46 3.61 10.97
C THR A 250 -21.12 4.47 9.75
N GLY A 251 -20.12 4.04 8.97
CA GLY A 251 -19.49 4.81 7.92
C GLY A 251 -18.74 6.05 8.40
N CYS A 252 -18.61 6.26 9.72
CA CYS A 252 -17.94 7.43 10.29
C CYS A 252 -16.43 7.35 10.10
N MET A 253 -15.81 8.48 9.82
CA MET A 253 -14.35 8.62 9.82
C MET A 253 -13.83 8.69 11.26
N TYR A 254 -12.65 8.14 11.52
CA TYR A 254 -12.00 8.15 12.82
C TYR A 254 -10.50 8.45 12.73
N SER A 255 -9.99 9.16 13.74
CA SER A 255 -8.57 9.39 13.95
C SER A 255 -8.21 8.87 15.34
N GLU A 256 -7.23 7.98 15.43
CA GLU A 256 -6.84 7.34 16.69
C GLU A 256 -5.32 7.25 16.79
N SER A 257 -4.76 7.73 17.91
CA SER A 257 -3.36 7.54 18.24
C SER A 257 -3.14 6.16 18.85
N VAL A 258 -2.14 5.44 18.38
CA VAL A 258 -1.79 4.10 18.85
C VAL A 258 -0.30 4.04 19.14
N SER A 259 0.04 3.59 20.34
CA SER A 259 1.42 3.31 20.72
C SER A 259 1.93 2.05 20.01
N VAL A 260 3.18 2.08 19.55
CA VAL A 260 3.80 0.94 18.87
C VAL A 260 5.07 0.52 19.60
N GLU A 261 5.17 -0.77 19.90
CA GLU A 261 6.38 -1.41 20.37
C GLU A 261 6.93 -2.26 19.22
N TRP A 262 8.07 -1.85 18.66
CA TRP A 262 8.72 -2.63 17.61
C TRP A 262 9.41 -3.83 18.24
N ALA A 263 9.11 -5.03 17.74
CA ALA A 263 9.89 -6.20 18.10
C ALA A 263 11.34 -5.99 17.60
N LEU A 264 12.27 -5.86 18.55
CA LEU A 264 13.72 -5.81 18.30
C LEU A 264 14.27 -7.23 18.11
#